data_AF-A0A0Q9THS1-F1
#
_entry.id   AF-A0A0Q9THS1-F1
#
_cell.length_a   1.000
_cell.length_b   1.000
_cell.length_c   1.000
_cell.angle_alpha   90.00
_cell.angle_beta   90.00
_cell.angle_gamma   90.00
#
_symmetry.space_group_name_H-M   'P 1'
#
loop_
_entity.id
_entity.type
_entity.pdbx_description
1 polymer ?
#
loop_
_entity_poly.entity_id
_entity_poly.type
_entity_poly.pdbx_seq_one_letter_code
_entity_poly.pdbx_strand_id
1 'polypeptide(L)'
;MWDKLKDAITTDDAEAADEARREAEQAQAEADKAKVEAQARADEARRKADEAAEKAGLPSATEEEKSQADEARQQAEAEAKAAQEAQAEADRKAEEKAQKAIDKANARREKRQEQREEAREERQEARQEARQDAREERQDARHEAASEEVYTVKSGDTLSEIGQRYGVDWREIARVNNIEDPNLIFPGQKFRIPKK
;
A
#
# COMPACT_ATOMS: atom_id res chain seq x y z
N MET A 1 14.66 -15.61 -13.57
CA MET A 1 13.44 -15.54 -12.75
C MET A 1 13.76 -15.07 -11.32
N TRP A 2 14.77 -15.68 -10.68
CA TRP A 2 15.26 -15.27 -9.35
C TRP A 2 15.73 -13.81 -9.23
N ASP A 3 16.29 -13.21 -10.28
CA ASP A 3 16.61 -11.76 -10.25
C ASP A 3 15.36 -10.88 -10.34
N LYS A 4 14.34 -11.27 -11.11
CA LYS A 4 13.03 -10.58 -11.11
C LYS A 4 12.34 -10.72 -9.75
N LEU A 5 12.53 -11.85 -9.06
CA LEU A 5 12.09 -12.02 -7.68
C LEU A 5 12.82 -10.97 -6.81
N LYS A 6 14.15 -10.91 -6.86
CA LYS A 6 14.93 -9.93 -6.06
C LYS A 6 14.51 -8.47 -6.32
N ASP A 7 14.30 -8.07 -7.57
CA ASP A 7 13.87 -6.72 -7.94
C ASP A 7 12.40 -6.44 -7.57
N ALA A 8 11.52 -7.43 -7.67
CA ALA A 8 10.14 -7.31 -7.21
C ALA A 8 10.04 -7.24 -5.67
N ILE A 9 11.09 -7.67 -4.95
CA ILE A 9 11.13 -7.73 -3.49
C ILE A 9 11.87 -6.52 -2.86
N THR A 10 12.42 -5.58 -3.63
CA THR A 10 12.99 -4.32 -3.07
C THR A 10 11.90 -3.28 -2.73
N THR A 11 10.75 -3.73 -2.23
CA THR A 11 9.52 -2.94 -2.06
C THR A 11 9.36 -2.37 -0.65
N ASP A 12 8.48 -1.37 -0.51
CA ASP A 12 8.10 -0.74 0.77
C ASP A 12 7.44 -1.72 1.78
N ASP A 13 7.07 -2.91 1.35
CA ASP A 13 6.35 -3.90 2.15
C ASP A 13 7.22 -5.10 2.47
N ALA A 14 8.12 -4.90 3.43
CA ALA A 14 9.11 -5.87 3.89
C ALA A 14 8.48 -7.21 4.30
N GLU A 15 7.25 -7.22 4.83
CA GLU A 15 6.60 -8.45 5.27
C GLU A 15 6.12 -9.33 4.11
N ALA A 16 5.46 -8.75 3.08
CA ALA A 16 5.05 -9.54 1.92
C ALA A 16 6.26 -9.96 1.06
N ALA A 17 7.28 -9.10 1.02
CA ALA A 17 8.59 -9.39 0.47
C ALA A 17 9.23 -10.64 1.11
N ASP A 18 9.30 -10.67 2.44
CA ASP A 18 9.89 -11.78 3.19
C ASP A 18 9.05 -13.06 3.10
N GLU A 19 7.71 -12.94 3.10
CA GLU A 19 6.81 -14.08 2.89
C GLU A 19 7.02 -14.70 1.51
N ALA A 20 7.08 -13.89 0.45
CA ALA A 20 7.31 -14.37 -0.91
C ALA A 20 8.71 -15.02 -1.07
N ARG A 21 9.75 -14.48 -0.42
CA ARG A 21 11.09 -15.10 -0.39
C ARG A 21 11.05 -16.47 0.27
N ARG A 22 10.42 -16.59 1.43
CA ARG A 22 10.33 -17.86 2.16
C ARG A 22 9.55 -18.91 1.38
N GLU A 23 8.43 -18.53 0.78
CA GLU A 23 7.64 -19.45 -0.06
C GLU A 23 8.44 -19.93 -1.28
N ALA A 24 9.18 -19.04 -1.95
CA ALA A 24 10.04 -19.39 -3.09
C ALA A 24 11.24 -20.27 -2.68
N GLU A 25 11.88 -19.97 -1.55
CA GLU A 25 13.01 -20.74 -1.03
C GLU A 25 12.59 -22.16 -0.60
N GLN A 26 11.43 -22.30 0.06
CA GLN A 26 10.86 -23.60 0.38
C GLN A 26 10.52 -24.40 -0.88
N ALA A 27 9.92 -23.76 -1.89
CA ALA A 27 9.62 -24.41 -3.16
C ALA A 27 10.89 -24.91 -3.87
N GLN A 28 11.97 -24.11 -3.83
CA GLN A 28 13.26 -24.50 -4.39
C GLN A 28 13.90 -25.66 -3.62
N ALA A 29 13.87 -25.62 -2.28
CA ALA A 29 14.40 -26.69 -1.44
C ALA A 29 13.65 -28.02 -1.65
N GLU A 30 12.32 -27.98 -1.81
CA GLU A 30 11.52 -29.15 -2.18
C GLU A 30 11.90 -29.69 -3.56
N ALA A 31 12.09 -28.79 -4.54
CA ALA A 31 12.51 -29.17 -5.87
C ALA A 31 13.91 -29.80 -5.87
N ASP A 32 14.87 -29.20 -5.19
CA ASP A 32 16.25 -29.70 -5.10
C ASP A 32 16.30 -31.07 -4.42
N LYS A 33 15.51 -31.25 -3.35
CA LYS A 33 15.36 -32.56 -2.70
C LYS A 33 14.82 -33.62 -3.68
N ALA A 34 13.74 -33.30 -4.41
CA ALA A 34 13.14 -34.23 -5.36
C ALA A 34 14.11 -34.62 -6.49
N LYS A 35 14.91 -33.67 -6.96
CA LYS A 35 15.93 -33.89 -8.00
C LYS A 35 17.04 -34.82 -7.51
N VAL A 36 17.54 -34.60 -6.30
CA VAL A 36 18.56 -35.46 -5.68
C VAL A 36 18.04 -36.89 -5.52
N GLU A 37 16.80 -37.06 -5.06
CA GLU A 37 16.19 -38.39 -4.92
C GLU A 37 15.99 -39.09 -6.27
N ALA A 38 15.54 -38.38 -7.29
CA ALA A 38 15.34 -38.93 -8.63
C ALA A 38 16.68 -39.28 -9.30
N GLN A 39 17.69 -38.43 -9.14
CA GLN A 39 19.03 -38.68 -9.67
C GLN A 39 19.70 -39.88 -8.97
N ALA A 40 19.52 -40.03 -7.66
CA ALA A 40 20.02 -41.21 -6.94
C ALA A 40 19.42 -42.52 -7.47
N ARG A 41 18.14 -42.55 -7.84
CA ARG A 41 17.51 -43.74 -8.46
C ARG A 41 18.09 -44.05 -9.84
N ALA A 42 18.30 -43.02 -10.65
CA ALA A 42 18.93 -43.17 -11.97
C ALA A 42 20.38 -43.69 -11.85
N ASP A 43 21.16 -43.16 -10.90
CA ASP A 43 22.54 -43.59 -10.65
C ASP A 43 22.60 -45.04 -10.14
N GLU A 44 21.67 -45.46 -9.27
CA GLU A 44 21.56 -46.84 -8.81
C GLU A 44 21.20 -47.80 -9.95
N ALA A 45 20.23 -47.43 -10.79
CA ALA A 45 19.82 -48.23 -11.94
C ALA A 45 20.96 -48.36 -12.97
N ARG A 46 21.71 -47.28 -13.21
CA ARG A 46 22.89 -47.30 -14.07
C ARG A 46 23.97 -48.23 -13.52
N ARG A 47 24.26 -48.16 -12.21
CA ARG A 47 25.22 -49.07 -11.59
C ARG A 47 24.81 -50.54 -11.74
N LYS A 48 23.53 -50.85 -11.55
CA LYS A 48 22.98 -52.21 -11.77
C LYS A 48 23.13 -52.66 -13.23
N ALA A 49 22.93 -51.75 -14.19
CA ALA A 49 23.14 -52.02 -15.61
C ALA A 49 24.61 -52.28 -15.94
N ASP A 50 25.53 -51.48 -15.40
CA ASP A 50 26.98 -51.67 -15.58
C ASP A 50 27.44 -53.02 -15.00
N GLU A 51 26.96 -53.38 -13.80
CA GLU A 51 27.25 -54.68 -13.15
C GLU A 51 26.67 -55.87 -13.95
N ALA A 52 25.48 -55.73 -14.54
CA ALA A 52 24.88 -56.77 -15.38
C ALA A 52 25.60 -56.91 -16.74
N ALA A 53 26.02 -55.79 -17.34
CA ALA A 53 26.80 -55.77 -18.58
C ALA A 53 28.18 -56.43 -18.42
N GLU A 54 28.84 -56.23 -17.28
CA GLU A 54 30.11 -56.89 -16.96
C GLU A 54 29.95 -58.42 -16.94
N LYS A 55 28.88 -58.94 -16.31
CA LYS A 55 28.59 -60.38 -16.28
C LYS A 55 28.27 -60.93 -17.67
N ALA A 56 27.46 -60.22 -18.45
CA ALA A 56 27.09 -60.62 -19.81
C ALA A 56 28.26 -60.59 -20.80
N GLY A 57 29.30 -59.78 -20.52
CA GLY A 57 30.52 -59.67 -21.34
C GLY A 57 31.53 -60.81 -21.15
N LEU A 58 31.32 -61.69 -20.17
CA LEU A 58 32.20 -62.84 -19.93
C LEU A 58 32.04 -63.90 -21.05
N PRO A 59 33.11 -64.59 -21.47
CA PRO A 59 33.04 -65.61 -22.50
C PRO A 59 32.17 -66.82 -22.11
N SER A 60 31.89 -66.98 -20.81
CA SER A 60 31.01 -68.01 -20.24
C SER A 60 29.57 -67.56 -20.01
N ALA A 61 29.19 -66.34 -20.41
CA ALA A 61 27.89 -65.77 -20.12
C ALA A 61 26.75 -66.57 -20.76
N THR A 62 25.73 -66.83 -19.97
CA THR A 62 24.48 -67.48 -20.37
C THR A 62 23.57 -66.51 -21.12
N GLU A 63 22.59 -67.06 -21.85
CA GLU A 63 21.57 -66.25 -22.52
C GLU A 63 20.66 -65.51 -21.53
N GLU A 64 20.46 -66.09 -20.34
CA GLU A 64 19.77 -65.43 -19.21
C GLU A 64 20.54 -64.20 -18.72
N GLU A 65 21.87 -64.29 -18.54
CA GLU A 65 22.70 -63.16 -18.12
C GLU A 65 22.72 -62.02 -19.15
N LYS A 66 22.68 -62.34 -20.45
CA LYS A 66 22.53 -61.32 -21.51
C LYS A 66 21.16 -60.65 -21.50
N SER A 67 20.09 -61.44 -21.34
CA SER A 67 18.73 -60.90 -21.20
C SER A 67 18.61 -59.99 -19.98
N GLN A 68 19.22 -60.38 -18.85
CA GLN A 68 19.26 -59.56 -17.63
C GLN A 68 20.04 -58.26 -17.85
N ALA A 69 21.12 -58.26 -18.64
CA ALA A 69 21.85 -57.05 -18.98
C ALA A 69 21.02 -56.09 -19.86
N ASP A 70 20.29 -56.61 -20.85
CA ASP A 70 19.40 -55.81 -21.69
C ASP A 70 18.23 -55.22 -20.88
N GLU A 71 17.62 -56.01 -19.98
CA GLU A 71 16.59 -55.55 -19.06
C GLU A 71 17.11 -54.46 -18.10
N ALA A 72 18.30 -54.67 -17.51
CA ALA A 72 18.91 -53.69 -16.62
C ALA A 72 19.25 -52.39 -17.36
N ARG A 73 19.69 -52.46 -18.62
CA ARG A 73 19.94 -51.28 -19.47
C ARG A 73 18.65 -50.52 -19.78
N GLN A 74 17.57 -51.23 -20.13
CA GLN A 74 16.25 -50.62 -20.35
C GLN A 74 15.73 -49.96 -19.07
N GLN A 75 15.93 -50.61 -17.92
CA GLN A 75 15.57 -50.05 -16.63
C GLN A 75 16.37 -48.79 -16.29
N ALA A 76 17.69 -48.79 -16.55
CA ALA A 76 18.53 -47.60 -16.35
C ALA A 76 18.13 -46.44 -17.27
N GLU A 77 17.79 -46.71 -18.53
CA GLU A 77 17.29 -45.68 -19.45
C GLU A 77 15.92 -45.13 -19.00
N ALA A 78 15.03 -45.99 -18.54
CA ALA A 78 13.73 -45.60 -18.00
C ALA A 78 13.86 -44.71 -16.75
N GLU A 79 14.74 -45.10 -15.81
CA GLU A 79 15.00 -44.32 -14.59
C GLU A 79 15.71 -42.98 -14.89
N ALA A 80 16.62 -42.95 -15.87
CA ALA A 80 17.23 -41.70 -16.33
C ALA A 80 16.20 -40.74 -16.94
N LYS A 81 15.28 -41.27 -17.76
CA LYS A 81 14.17 -40.48 -18.31
C LYS A 81 13.22 -40.00 -17.22
N ALA A 82 12.87 -40.87 -16.27
CA ALA A 82 12.04 -40.50 -15.12
C ALA A 82 12.70 -39.42 -14.26
N ALA A 83 14.03 -39.45 -14.10
CA ALA A 83 14.77 -38.41 -13.40
C ALA A 83 14.73 -37.06 -14.15
N GLN A 84 14.86 -37.08 -15.48
CA GLN A 84 14.70 -35.86 -16.30
C GLN A 84 13.29 -35.28 -16.23
N GLU A 85 12.26 -36.13 -16.27
CA GLU A 85 10.86 -35.70 -16.13
C GLU A 85 10.58 -35.15 -14.73
N ALA A 86 11.07 -35.81 -13.68
CA ALA A 86 10.96 -35.36 -12.30
C ALA A 86 11.68 -34.02 -12.07
N GLN A 87 12.87 -33.83 -12.67
CA GLN A 87 13.59 -32.56 -12.67
C GLN A 87 12.74 -31.45 -13.31
N ALA A 88 12.20 -31.68 -14.51
CA ALA A 88 11.39 -30.70 -15.22
C ALA A 88 10.09 -30.37 -14.47
N GLU A 89 9.45 -31.36 -13.85
CA GLU A 89 8.26 -31.16 -13.04
C GLU A 89 8.56 -30.37 -11.76
N ALA A 90 9.67 -30.69 -11.09
CA ALA A 90 10.12 -29.98 -9.89
C ALA A 90 10.43 -28.51 -10.20
N ASP A 91 11.12 -28.24 -11.32
CA ASP A 91 11.40 -26.87 -11.79
C ASP A 91 10.09 -26.13 -12.09
N ARG A 92 9.17 -26.73 -12.85
CA ARG A 92 7.87 -26.13 -13.17
C ARG A 92 7.06 -25.78 -11.92
N LYS A 93 7.03 -26.69 -10.93
CA LYS A 93 6.32 -26.47 -9.66
C LYS A 93 6.96 -25.36 -8.85
N ALA A 94 8.29 -25.27 -8.82
CA ALA A 94 9.01 -24.19 -8.15
C ALA A 94 8.73 -22.84 -8.81
N GLU A 95 8.77 -22.77 -10.14
CA GLU A 95 8.45 -21.57 -10.90
C GLU A 95 6.99 -21.11 -10.70
N GLU A 96 6.03 -22.04 -10.71
CA GLU A 96 4.62 -21.74 -10.48
C GLU A 96 4.39 -21.19 -9.06
N LYS A 97 4.99 -21.81 -8.04
CA LYS A 97 4.91 -21.32 -6.66
C LYS A 97 5.52 -19.92 -6.53
N ALA A 98 6.68 -19.69 -7.14
CA ALA A 98 7.33 -18.38 -7.16
C ALA A 98 6.46 -17.32 -7.85
N GLN A 99 5.83 -17.65 -8.99
CA GLN A 99 4.95 -16.74 -9.69
C GLN A 99 3.70 -16.38 -8.86
N LYS A 100 3.07 -17.37 -8.21
CA LYS A 100 1.94 -17.14 -7.31
C LYS A 100 2.29 -16.22 -6.14
N ALA A 101 3.49 -16.36 -5.58
CA ALA A 101 3.98 -15.48 -4.53
C ALA A 101 4.14 -14.03 -5.02
N ILE A 102 4.66 -13.82 -6.24
CA ILE A 102 4.76 -12.50 -6.89
C ILE A 102 3.37 -11.90 -7.10
N ASP A 103 2.43 -12.67 -7.66
CA ASP A 103 1.08 -12.20 -7.95
C ASP A 103 0.36 -11.79 -6.65
N LYS A 104 0.51 -12.57 -5.58
CA LYS A 104 0.00 -12.27 -4.24
C LYS A 104 0.61 -10.98 -3.67
N ALA A 105 1.91 -10.75 -3.84
CA ALA A 105 2.57 -9.53 -3.40
C ALA A 105 2.07 -8.30 -4.18
N ASN A 106 1.90 -8.42 -5.50
CA ASN A 106 1.35 -7.35 -6.36
C ASN A 106 -0.10 -7.00 -5.97
N ALA A 107 -0.96 -8.00 -5.77
CA ALA A 107 -2.35 -7.77 -5.35
C ALA A 107 -2.43 -7.05 -3.99
N ARG A 108 -1.56 -7.41 -3.03
CA ARG A 108 -1.47 -6.71 -1.74
C ARG A 108 -0.98 -5.26 -1.88
N ARG A 109 -0.14 -4.98 -2.88
CA ARG A 109 0.34 -3.63 -3.19
C ARG A 109 -0.78 -2.78 -3.79
N GLU A 110 -1.48 -3.29 -4.79
CA GLU A 110 -2.61 -2.61 -5.43
C GLU A 110 -3.66 -2.22 -4.38
N LYS A 111 -4.07 -3.17 -3.54
CA LYS A 111 -5.00 -2.90 -2.44
C LYS A 111 -4.52 -1.79 -1.48
N ARG A 112 -3.21 -1.74 -1.19
CA ARG A 112 -2.64 -0.68 -0.34
C ARG A 112 -2.57 0.67 -1.04
N GLN A 113 -2.36 0.69 -2.34
CA GLN A 113 -2.39 1.92 -3.13
C GLN A 113 -3.81 2.49 -3.16
N GLU A 114 -4.81 1.64 -3.41
CA GLU A 114 -6.23 2.02 -3.34
C GLU A 114 -6.58 2.61 -1.97
N GLN A 115 -6.23 1.92 -0.88
CA GLN A 115 -6.46 2.43 0.48
C GLN A 115 -5.77 3.77 0.76
N ARG A 116 -4.58 3.99 0.21
CA ARG A 116 -3.85 5.27 0.35
C ARG A 116 -4.50 6.38 -0.47
N GLU A 117 -5.02 6.07 -1.65
CA GLU A 117 -5.74 7.02 -2.50
C GLU A 117 -7.06 7.40 -1.86
N GLU A 118 -7.83 6.43 -1.37
CA GLU A 118 -9.08 6.66 -0.63
C GLU A 118 -8.83 7.53 0.62
N ALA A 119 -7.85 7.19 1.45
CA ALA A 119 -7.48 8.00 2.62
C ALA A 119 -7.00 9.42 2.23
N ARG A 120 -6.38 9.57 1.05
CA ARG A 120 -5.96 10.87 0.54
C ARG A 120 -7.15 11.68 0.04
N GLU A 121 -8.14 11.06 -0.58
CA GLU A 121 -9.38 11.69 -1.01
C GLU A 121 -10.20 12.13 0.21
N GLU A 122 -10.41 11.25 1.19
CA GLU A 122 -11.09 11.57 2.45
C GLU A 122 -10.40 12.75 3.16
N ARG A 123 -9.07 12.75 3.23
CA ARG A 123 -8.31 13.87 3.81
C ARG A 123 -8.44 15.16 3.00
N GLN A 124 -8.57 15.07 1.67
CA GLN A 124 -8.80 16.23 0.82
C GLN A 124 -10.21 16.78 1.00
N GLU A 125 -11.22 15.93 1.09
CA GLU A 125 -12.61 16.29 1.37
C GLU A 125 -12.72 16.96 2.74
N ALA A 126 -12.20 16.34 3.80
CA ALA A 126 -12.16 16.93 5.14
C ALA A 126 -11.45 18.30 5.16
N ARG A 127 -10.39 18.47 4.35
CA ARG A 127 -9.72 19.77 4.22
C ARG A 127 -10.56 20.79 3.44
N GLN A 128 -11.32 20.35 2.44
CA GLN A 128 -12.21 21.21 1.68
C GLN A 128 -13.39 21.66 2.53
N GLU A 129 -14.00 20.76 3.28
CA GLU A 129 -15.06 21.04 4.24
C GLU A 129 -14.59 22.04 5.30
N ALA A 130 -13.46 21.77 5.98
CA ALA A 130 -12.90 22.71 6.94
C ALA A 130 -12.57 24.10 6.35
N ARG A 131 -12.28 24.17 5.05
CA ARG A 131 -12.09 25.45 4.34
C ARG A 131 -13.41 26.14 4.01
N GLN A 132 -14.46 25.39 3.70
CA GLN A 132 -15.80 25.91 3.47
C GLN A 132 -16.35 26.47 4.77
N ASP A 133 -16.28 25.70 5.87
CA ASP A 133 -16.69 26.14 7.21
C ASP A 133 -15.98 27.44 7.61
N ALA A 134 -14.64 27.48 7.47
CA ALA A 134 -13.87 28.68 7.76
C ALA A 134 -14.19 29.87 6.84
N ARG A 135 -14.70 29.61 5.63
CA ARG A 135 -15.14 30.67 4.70
C ARG A 135 -16.53 31.17 5.08
N GLU A 136 -17.45 30.29 5.43
CA GLU A 136 -18.79 30.63 5.90
C GLU A 136 -18.70 31.44 7.19
N GLU A 137 -17.90 31.00 8.16
CA GLU A 137 -17.66 31.76 9.40
C GLU A 137 -17.08 33.17 9.12
N ARG A 138 -16.15 33.29 8.16
CA ARG A 138 -15.64 34.60 7.73
C ARG A 138 -16.68 35.45 7.00
N GLN A 139 -17.56 34.82 6.23
CA GLN A 139 -18.63 35.52 5.51
C GLN A 139 -19.68 36.03 6.48
N ASP A 140 -20.07 35.23 7.47
CA ASP A 140 -20.99 35.62 8.53
C ASP A 140 -20.40 36.76 9.37
N ALA A 141 -19.15 36.64 9.81
CA ALA A 141 -18.46 37.73 10.52
C ALA A 141 -18.35 39.01 9.67
N ARG A 142 -18.19 38.87 8.34
CA ARG A 142 -18.15 40.02 7.41
C ARG A 142 -19.53 40.62 7.18
N HIS A 143 -20.58 39.80 7.07
CA HIS A 143 -21.95 40.29 6.95
C HIS A 143 -22.39 41.00 8.23
N GLU A 144 -22.04 40.45 9.39
CA GLU A 144 -22.27 41.09 10.68
C GLU A 144 -21.54 42.45 10.74
N ALA A 145 -20.24 42.49 10.43
CA ALA A 145 -19.48 43.74 10.38
C ALA A 145 -19.97 44.74 9.31
N ALA A 146 -20.47 44.27 8.17
CA ALA A 146 -21.05 45.11 7.13
C ALA A 146 -22.47 45.61 7.49
N SER A 147 -23.15 44.89 8.38
CA SER A 147 -24.45 45.28 8.90
C SER A 147 -24.34 46.26 10.08
N GLU A 148 -23.18 46.37 10.72
CA GLU A 148 -22.89 47.40 11.72
C GLU A 148 -22.66 48.76 11.03
N GLU A 149 -23.54 49.74 11.29
CA GLU A 149 -23.36 51.08 10.78
C GLU A 149 -22.34 51.84 11.64
N VAL A 150 -21.27 52.38 11.04
CA VAL A 150 -20.21 53.07 11.79
C VAL A 150 -20.30 54.58 11.59
N TYR A 151 -20.52 55.31 12.67
CA TYR A 151 -20.52 56.77 12.67
C TYR A 151 -19.16 57.31 13.14
N THR A 152 -18.59 58.28 12.40
CA THR A 152 -17.41 59.02 12.84
C THR A 152 -17.84 60.31 13.52
N VAL A 153 -17.53 60.43 14.81
CA VAL A 153 -17.88 61.59 15.65
C VAL A 153 -17.27 62.87 15.06
N LYS A 154 -18.07 63.93 14.99
CA LYS A 154 -17.66 65.25 14.52
C LYS A 154 -17.61 66.24 15.68
N SER A 155 -16.93 67.35 15.46
CA SER A 155 -16.87 68.43 16.46
C SER A 155 -18.28 68.92 16.81
N GLY A 156 -18.62 68.86 18.10
CA GLY A 156 -19.91 69.29 18.62
C GLY A 156 -20.98 68.18 18.71
N ASP A 157 -20.69 66.95 18.28
CA ASP A 157 -21.63 65.85 18.46
C ASP A 157 -21.72 65.41 19.93
N THR A 158 -22.91 64.98 20.34
CA THR A 158 -23.15 64.25 21.60
C THR A 158 -23.69 62.86 21.34
N LEU A 159 -23.49 61.92 22.28
CA LEU A 159 -24.01 60.56 22.17
C LEU A 159 -25.55 60.51 22.05
N SER A 160 -26.25 61.42 22.72
CA SER A 160 -27.72 61.54 22.64
C SER A 160 -28.21 61.99 21.26
N GLU A 161 -27.55 62.98 20.64
CA GLU A 161 -27.93 63.45 19.29
C GLU A 161 -27.59 62.42 18.21
N ILE A 162 -26.46 61.72 18.36
CA ILE A 162 -26.10 60.60 17.48
C ILE A 162 -27.18 59.52 17.61
N GLY A 163 -27.53 59.09 18.83
CA GLY A 163 -28.59 58.12 19.06
C GLY A 163 -29.92 58.53 18.44
N GLN A 164 -30.34 59.78 18.65
CA GLN A 164 -31.58 60.30 18.06
C GLN A 164 -31.56 60.30 16.53
N ARG A 165 -30.44 60.69 15.91
CA ARG A 165 -30.28 60.70 14.44
C ARG A 165 -30.45 59.30 13.85
N TYR A 166 -29.93 58.29 14.52
CA TYR A 166 -30.00 56.89 14.08
C TYR A 166 -31.21 56.13 14.65
N GLY A 167 -32.02 56.77 15.51
CA GLY A 167 -33.20 56.17 16.12
C GLY A 167 -32.89 55.10 17.19
N VAL A 168 -31.72 55.17 17.83
CA VAL A 168 -31.17 54.21 18.80
C VAL A 168 -30.95 54.90 20.15
N ASP A 169 -31.10 54.17 21.27
CA ASP A 169 -30.80 54.73 22.59
C ASP A 169 -29.29 54.93 22.76
N TRP A 170 -28.89 56.10 23.26
CA TRP A 170 -27.48 56.43 23.46
C TRP A 170 -26.78 55.50 24.46
N ARG A 171 -27.51 54.92 25.43
CA ARG A 171 -26.98 53.91 26.37
C ARG A 171 -26.60 52.64 25.63
N GLU A 172 -27.35 52.29 24.60
CA GLU A 172 -27.06 51.11 23.79
C GLU A 172 -25.84 51.33 22.91
N ILE A 173 -25.68 52.53 22.35
CA ILE A 173 -24.45 52.93 21.65
C ILE A 173 -23.25 52.90 22.60
N ALA A 174 -23.39 53.45 23.81
CA ALA A 174 -22.33 53.43 24.82
C ALA A 174 -21.93 52.01 25.23
N ARG A 175 -22.92 51.13 25.45
CA ARG A 175 -22.73 49.72 25.77
C ARG A 175 -21.99 48.97 24.66
N VAL A 176 -22.44 49.08 23.40
CA VAL A 176 -21.83 48.37 22.25
C VAL A 176 -20.40 48.81 21.99
N ASN A 177 -20.07 50.08 22.27
CA ASN A 177 -18.74 50.64 22.05
C ASN A 177 -17.85 50.67 23.30
N ASN A 178 -18.31 50.09 24.43
CA ASN A 178 -17.60 50.09 25.71
C ASN A 178 -17.15 51.49 26.15
N ILE A 179 -18.04 52.48 26.01
CA ILE A 179 -17.77 53.86 26.40
C ILE A 179 -18.01 54.00 27.90
N GLU A 180 -16.93 54.24 28.65
CA GLU A 180 -16.97 54.37 30.11
C GLU A 180 -17.63 55.68 30.57
N ASP A 181 -17.33 56.79 29.88
CA ASP A 181 -17.95 58.10 30.13
C ASP A 181 -18.70 58.60 28.89
N PRO A 182 -20.05 58.50 28.85
CA PRO A 182 -20.87 58.95 27.74
C PRO A 182 -20.78 60.45 27.43
N ASN A 183 -20.27 61.28 28.35
CA ASN A 183 -20.13 62.71 28.12
C ASN A 183 -18.76 63.09 27.53
N LEU A 184 -17.81 62.15 27.47
CA LEU A 184 -16.44 62.40 27.02
C LEU A 184 -16.15 61.69 25.69
N ILE A 185 -16.66 62.26 24.60
CA ILE A 185 -16.41 61.79 23.24
C ILE A 185 -15.61 62.83 22.43
N PHE A 186 -14.82 62.36 21.48
CA PHE A 186 -13.87 63.18 20.73
C PHE A 186 -14.10 63.08 19.22
N PRO A 187 -13.93 64.17 18.46
CA PRO A 187 -13.99 64.14 17.00
C PRO A 187 -12.98 63.14 16.41
N GLY A 188 -13.42 62.39 15.40
CA GLY A 188 -12.64 61.32 14.76
C GLY A 188 -12.80 59.94 15.39
N GLN A 189 -13.44 59.82 16.56
CA GLN A 189 -13.82 58.52 17.12
C GLN A 189 -14.84 57.82 16.23
N LYS A 190 -14.77 56.49 16.14
CA LYS A 190 -15.71 55.67 15.36
C LYS A 190 -16.58 54.88 16.31
N PHE A 191 -17.89 55.08 16.24
CA PHE A 191 -18.88 54.34 17.02
C PHE A 191 -19.69 53.42 16.12
N ARG A 192 -19.82 52.17 16.55
CA ARG A 192 -20.75 51.19 16.01
C ARG A 192 -22.16 51.55 16.47
N ILE A 193 -23.06 51.73 15.52
CA ILE A 193 -24.46 52.07 15.75
C ILE A 193 -25.27 50.78 15.62
N PRO A 194 -25.88 50.29 16.72
CA PRO A 194 -26.71 49.10 16.68
C PRO A 194 -27.95 49.35 15.82
N LYS A 195 -28.36 48.36 15.02
CA LYS A 195 -29.64 48.41 14.30
C LYS A 195 -30.80 48.09 15.25
N LYS A 196 -31.96 48.68 14.99
CA LYS A 196 -33.22 48.33 15.66
C LYS A 196 -33.75 46.98 15.23
#